data_AF-A0A7Y5VD55-F1
#
_entry.id   AF-A0A7Y5VD55-F1
#
_cell.length_a   1.000
_cell.length_b   1.000
_cell.length_c   1.000
_cell.angle_alpha   90.00
_cell.angle_beta   90.00
_cell.angle_gamma   90.00
#
_symmetry.space_group_name_H-M   'P 1'
#
loop_
_entity.id
_entity.type
_entity.pdbx_description
1 polymer ?
#
loop_
_entity_poly.entity_id
_entity_poly.type
_entity_poly.pdbx_seq_one_letter_code
_entity_poly.pdbx_strand_id
1 'polypeptide(L)'
;MAILFWLLWIFDLLFAIFTLMASNFRSSMNASTTLNTVLIAVLAAVLIGGPVLRFVSKLRLLSLGVVALPVLLLVVWWLVEKIVVKA
;
A
#
# COMPACT_ATOMS: atom_id res chain seq x y z
N MET A 1 -15.81 -12.30 3.37
CA MET A 1 -15.51 -11.31 2.31
C MET A 1 -15.53 -9.86 2.79
N ALA A 2 -16.47 -9.44 3.65
CA ALA A 2 -16.50 -8.05 4.15
C ALA A 2 -15.36 -7.74 5.13
N ILE A 3 -15.16 -8.61 6.13
CA ILE A 3 -14.13 -8.44 7.15
C ILE A 3 -12.71 -8.39 6.55
N LEU A 4 -12.39 -9.31 5.64
CA LEU A 4 -11.07 -9.37 4.99
C LEU A 4 -10.72 -8.05 4.27
N PHE A 5 -11.68 -7.45 3.57
CA PHE A 5 -11.47 -6.17 2.89
C PHE A 5 -11.14 -5.05 3.88
N TRP A 6 -11.91 -4.93 4.96
CA TRP A 6 -11.66 -3.90 5.96
C TRP A 6 -10.34 -4.12 6.69
N LEU A 7 -9.96 -5.37 6.92
CA LEU A 7 -8.69 -5.71 7.55
C LEU A 7 -7.51 -5.31 6.66
N LEU A 8 -7.55 -5.64 5.36
CA LEU A 8 -6.54 -5.20 4.40
C LEU A 8 -6.52 -3.67 4.25
N TRP A 9 -7.69 -3.03 4.20
CA TRP A 9 -7.80 -1.58 4.07
C TRP A 9 -7.24 -0.83 5.28
N ILE A 10 -7.48 -1.33 6.51
CA ILE A 10 -6.88 -0.77 7.73
C ILE A 10 -5.36 -0.95 7.69
N PHE A 11 -4.88 -2.09 7.21
CA PHE A 11 -3.44 -2.33 7.07
C PHE A 11 -2.79 -1.35 6.09
N ASP A 12 -3.42 -1.12 4.93
CA ASP A 12 -2.99 -0.11 3.96
C ASP A 12 -3.00 1.31 4.55
N LEU A 13 -3.99 1.63 5.39
CA LEU A 13 -4.08 2.92 6.07
C LEU A 13 -2.92 3.14 7.05
N LEU A 14 -2.61 2.13 7.87
CA LEU A 14 -1.46 2.17 8.76
C LEU A 14 -0.14 2.29 7.98
N PHE A 15 -0.02 1.55 6.87
CA PHE A 15 1.15 1.59 6.01
C PHE A 15 1.32 2.96 5.34
N ALA A 16 0.24 3.59 4.90
CA ALA A 16 0.25 4.94 4.35
C ALA A 16 0.72 5.98 5.39
N ILE A 17 0.22 5.89 6.63
CA ILE A 17 0.67 6.77 7.73
C ILE A 17 2.17 6.58 7.98
N PHE A 18 2.63 5.34 8.07
CA PHE A 18 4.05 5.05 8.27
C PHE A 18 4.92 5.59 7.13
N THR A 19 4.46 5.44 5.89
CA THR A 19 5.18 5.92 4.70
C THR A 19 5.26 7.46 4.66
N LEU A 20 4.18 8.15 5.06
CA LEU A 20 4.17 9.61 5.20
C LEU A 20 5.17 10.09 6.27
N MET A 21 5.19 9.43 7.43
CA MET A 21 6.16 9.74 8.49
C MET A 21 7.61 9.49 8.02
N ALA A 22 7.85 8.36 7.36
CA ALA A 22 9.16 8.02 6.79
C ALA A 22 9.60 9.03 5.71
N SER A 23 8.67 9.52 4.90
CA SER A 23 8.95 10.56 3.91
C SER A 23 9.39 11.88 4.55
N ASN A 24 8.69 12.33 5.59
CA ASN A 24 9.05 13.56 6.31
C ASN A 24 10.41 13.46 7.01
N PHE A 25 10.73 12.28 7.55
CA PHE A 25 12.03 12.01 8.16
C PHE A 25 13.16 11.95 7.13
N ARG A 26 12.88 11.44 5.93
CA ARG A 26 13.86 11.37 4.84
C ARG A 26 14.12 12.74 4.21
N SER A 27 13.09 13.59 4.10
CA SER A 27 13.25 14.97 3.62
C SER A 27 14.08 15.83 4.56
N SER A 28 14.02 15.62 5.88
CA SER A 28 14.86 16.36 6.82
C SER A 28 16.35 15.98 6.73
N MET A 29 16.68 14.88 6.06
CA MET A 29 18.05 14.43 5.79
C MET A 29 18.56 14.80 4.39
N ASN A 30 17.86 15.65 3.63
CA ASN A 30 18.17 16.01 2.23
C ASN A 30 18.30 14.79 1.27
N ALA A 31 17.76 13.63 1.64
CA ALA A 31 17.77 12.46 0.78
C ALA A 31 16.63 12.51 -0.24
N SER A 32 16.85 11.96 -1.45
CA SER A 32 15.85 11.93 -2.53
C SER A 32 14.53 11.29 -2.06
N THR A 33 13.41 12.00 -2.29
CA THR A 33 12.05 11.69 -1.82
C THR A 33 11.10 11.24 -2.92
N THR A 34 11.51 11.29 -4.19
CA THR A 34 10.63 10.99 -5.35
C THR A 34 9.97 9.61 -5.27
N LEU A 35 10.71 8.60 -4.81
CA LEU A 35 10.20 7.23 -4.69
C LEU A 35 9.11 7.10 -3.60
N ASN A 36 9.26 7.84 -2.49
CA ASN A 36 8.26 7.88 -1.43
C ASN A 36 6.99 8.60 -1.88
N THR A 37 7.13 9.71 -2.62
CA THR A 37 5.97 10.46 -3.14
C THR A 37 5.11 9.61 -4.07
N VAL A 38 5.74 8.83 -4.97
CA VAL A 38 5.03 7.89 -5.85
C VAL A 38 4.33 6.81 -5.02
N LEU A 39 5.00 6.24 -4.02
CA LEU A 39 4.41 5.20 -3.15
C LEU A 39 3.19 5.72 -2.38
N ILE A 40 3.28 6.95 -1.85
CA ILE A 40 2.19 7.62 -1.14
C ILE A 40 1.01 7.87 -2.08
N ALA A 41 1.25 8.32 -3.31
CA ALA A 41 0.19 8.55 -4.29
C ALA A 41 -0.55 7.25 -4.66
N VAL A 42 0.18 6.14 -4.83
CA VAL A 42 -0.41 4.82 -5.08
C VAL A 42 -1.24 4.35 -3.88
N LEU A 43 -0.72 4.48 -2.66
CA LEU A 43 -1.47 4.11 -1.45
C LEU A 43 -2.73 4.94 -1.26
N ALA A 44 -2.67 6.25 -1.54
CA ALA A 44 -3.85 7.12 -1.51
C ALA A 44 -4.90 6.69 -2.55
N ALA A 45 -4.46 6.35 -3.76
CA ALA A 45 -5.35 5.85 -4.81
C ALA A 45 -6.01 4.51 -4.42
N VAL A 46 -5.30 3.61 -3.74
CA VAL A 46 -5.84 2.33 -3.25
C VAL A 46 -6.82 2.54 -2.09
N LEU A 47 -6.48 3.42 -1.14
CA LEU A 47 -7.33 3.74 0.02
C LEU A 47 -8.67 4.36 -0.37
N ILE A 48 -8.69 5.18 -1.42
CA ILE A 48 -9.91 5.81 -1.95
C ILE A 48 -10.60 4.90 -2.97
N GLY A 49 -9.83 4.32 -3.90
CA GLY A 49 -10.34 3.49 -4.99
C GLY A 49 -10.95 2.17 -4.51
N GLY A 50 -10.40 1.56 -3.46
CA GLY A 50 -10.91 0.32 -2.87
C GLY A 50 -12.37 0.44 -2.39
N PRO A 51 -12.68 1.38 -1.48
CA PRO A 51 -14.06 1.66 -1.05
C PRO A 51 -14.97 2.08 -2.20
N VAL A 52 -14.50 2.93 -3.11
CA VAL A 52 -15.30 3.39 -4.28
C VAL A 52 -15.70 2.21 -5.17
N LEU A 53 -14.75 1.35 -5.54
CA LEU A 53 -15.03 0.14 -6.33
C LEU A 53 -16.00 -0.82 -5.62
N ARG A 54 -15.93 -0.88 -4.30
CA ARG A 54 -16.77 -1.76 -3.49
C ARG A 54 -18.21 -1.26 -3.37
N PHE A 55 -18.40 0.03 -3.08
CA PHE A 55 -19.70 0.60 -2.76
C PHE A 55 -20.42 1.20 -3.99
N VAL A 56 -19.68 1.81 -4.91
CA VAL A 56 -20.25 2.43 -6.12
C VAL A 56 -20.41 1.38 -7.22
N SER A 57 -19.33 0.69 -7.59
CA SER A 57 -19.34 -0.25 -8.71
C SER A 57 -19.84 -1.65 -8.33
N LYS A 58 -20.01 -1.93 -7.03
CA LYS A 58 -20.41 -3.24 -6.48
C LYS A 58 -19.46 -4.39 -6.90
N LEU A 59 -18.26 -4.09 -7.37
CA LEU A 59 -17.27 -5.05 -7.86
C LEU A 59 -16.43 -5.59 -6.70
N ARG A 60 -17.06 -6.44 -5.87
CA ARG A 60 -16.48 -6.93 -4.60
C ARG A 60 -15.14 -7.65 -4.74
N LEU A 61 -14.93 -8.38 -5.83
CA LEU A 61 -13.69 -9.14 -6.07
C LEU A 61 -12.55 -8.21 -6.52
N LEU A 62 -12.82 -7.28 -7.45
CA LEU A 62 -11.85 -6.30 -7.90
C LEU A 62 -11.45 -5.35 -6.77
N SER A 63 -12.41 -4.91 -5.94
CA SER A 63 -12.10 -4.09 -4.76
C SER A 63 -11.15 -4.81 -3.79
N LEU A 64 -11.26 -6.14 -3.68
CA LEU A 64 -10.42 -6.93 -2.80
C LEU A 64 -9.02 -7.12 -3.40
N GLY A 65 -8.92 -7.29 -4.72
CA GLY A 65 -7.64 -7.30 -5.44
C GLY A 65 -6.90 -5.97 -5.33
N VAL A 66 -7.61 -4.84 -5.49
CA VAL A 66 -7.01 -3.50 -5.40
C VAL A 66 -6.46 -3.21 -4.00
N VAL A 67 -7.19 -3.57 -2.95
CA VAL A 67 -6.73 -3.38 -1.56
C VAL A 67 -5.72 -4.45 -1.11
N ALA A 68 -5.62 -5.58 -1.83
CA ALA A 68 -4.56 -6.56 -1.57
C ALA A 68 -3.22 -6.21 -2.22
N LEU A 69 -3.21 -5.32 -3.23
CA LEU A 69 -2.01 -4.98 -3.99
C LEU A 69 -0.84 -4.49 -3.12
N PRO A 70 -1.01 -3.55 -2.18
CA PRO A 70 0.12 -3.04 -1.39
C PRO A 70 0.74 -4.14 -0.51
N VAL A 71 -0.09 -4.96 0.11
CA VAL A 71 0.35 -6.11 0.91
C VAL A 71 1.08 -7.14 0.05
N LEU A 72 0.57 -7.46 -1.14
CA LEU A 72 1.25 -8.35 -2.08
C LEU A 72 2.60 -7.79 -2.51
N LEU A 73 2.70 -6.48 -2.74
CA LEU A 73 3.95 -5.81 -3.09
C LEU A 73 5.00 -5.96 -1.97
N LEU A 74 4.59 -5.81 -0.71
CA LEU A 74 5.45 -6.05 0.45
C LEU A 74 5.92 -7.51 0.54
N VAL A 75 5.02 -8.47 0.31
CA VAL A 75 5.36 -9.89 0.32
C VAL A 75 6.35 -10.23 -0.80
N VAL A 76 6.13 -9.70 -2.00
CA VAL A 76 7.05 -9.88 -3.14
C VAL A 76 8.41 -9.26 -2.82
N TRP A 77 8.44 -8.04 -2.29
CA TRP A 77 9.68 -7.39 -1.90
C TRP A 77 10.46 -8.21 -0.88
N TRP A 78 9.78 -8.69 0.17
CA TRP A 78 10.38 -9.52 1.20
C TRP A 78 10.93 -10.84 0.63
N LEU A 79 10.21 -11.47 -0.30
CA LEU A 79 10.69 -12.67 -0.99
C LEU A 79 11.93 -12.39 -1.84
N VAL A 80 11.92 -11.31 -2.61
CA VAL A 80 13.06 -10.90 -3.44
C VAL A 80 14.28 -10.64 -2.55
N GLU A 81 14.13 -9.88 -1.47
CA GLU A 81 15.22 -9.61 -0.53
C GLU A 81 15.78 -10.91 0.06
N LYS A 82 14.91 -11.83 0.47
CA LYS A 82 15.33 -13.10 1.07
C LYS A 82 16.03 -14.03 0.07
N ILE A 83 15.63 -14.02 -1.20
CA ILE A 83 16.20 -14.89 -2.25
C ILE A 83 17.50 -14.28 -2.80
N VAL A 84 17.54 -12.97 -3.04
CA VAL A 84 18.65 -12.29 -3.71
C VAL A 84 19.77 -11.91 -2.74
N VAL A 85 19.46 -11.55 -1.49
CA VAL A 85 20.48 -11.08 -0.53
C VAL A 85 21.11 -12.24 0.27
N LYS A 86 20.50 -13.44 0.25
CA LYS A 86 21.06 -14.65 0.88
C LYS A 86 21.65 -15.67 -0.11
N ALA A 87 21.69 -15.35 -1.41
CA ALA A 87 22.39 -16.14 -2.43
C ALA A 87 23.79 -15.55 -2.66
#